data_AF-A0A381KLI1-F1
#
_entry.id   AF-A0A381KLI1-F1
#
_cell.length_a   1.000
_cell.length_b   1.000
_cell.length_c   1.000
_cell.angle_alpha   90.00
_cell.angle_beta   90.00
_cell.angle_gamma   90.00
#
_symmetry.space_group_name_H-M   'P 1'
#
loop_
_entity.id
_entity.type
_entity.pdbx_description
1 polymer ?
#
loop_
_entity_poly.entity_id
_entity_poly.type
_entity_poly.pdbx_seq_one_letter_code
_entity_poly.pdbx_strand_id
1 'polypeptide(L)'
;MNYEVNDDEIGYLALYLISAIDRSKSPLNTILICHCSDGVSNLLVQKLSFEFNQINIVKSIPLSSISFTNFDDVDLILTTAPVDFEHNAELININALLSKNDISRLSTIIKKLYSEKNKILSYK
;
A
#
# COMPACT_ATOMS: atom_id res chain seq x y z
N MET A 1 -2.28 -8.92 49.37
CA MET A 1 -2.78 -9.82 48.32
C MET A 1 -1.76 -9.83 47.21
N ASN A 2 -1.14 -10.98 46.93
CA ASN A 2 -0.32 -11.16 45.73
C ASN A 2 -1.28 -11.59 44.62
N TYR A 3 -1.47 -10.74 43.62
CA TYR A 3 -2.19 -11.13 42.40
C TYR A 3 -1.16 -11.76 41.47
N GLU A 4 -1.15 -13.09 41.40
CA GLU A 4 -0.38 -13.80 40.38
C GLU A 4 -1.15 -13.66 39.06
N VAL A 5 -0.56 -12.88 38.14
CA VAL A 5 -1.06 -12.75 36.78
C VAL A 5 -0.94 -14.13 36.13
N ASN A 6 -2.07 -14.70 35.70
CA ASN A 6 -2.11 -16.00 35.03
C ASN A 6 -1.66 -15.86 33.57
N ASP A 7 -1.07 -16.92 33.00
CA ASP A 7 -0.56 -16.93 31.62
C ASP A 7 -1.65 -16.57 30.60
N ASP A 8 -2.91 -16.93 30.88
CA ASP A 8 -4.07 -16.57 30.04
C ASP A 8 -4.29 -15.06 29.95
N GLU A 9 -4.06 -14.32 31.04
CA GLU A 9 -4.20 -12.85 31.07
C GLU A 9 -3.08 -12.19 30.26
N ILE A 10 -1.86 -12.74 30.33
CA ILE A 10 -0.71 -12.30 29.53
C ILE A 10 -0.99 -12.51 28.04
N GLY A 11 -1.52 -13.68 27.67
CA GLY A 11 -1.89 -14.00 26.29
C GLY A 11 -2.99 -13.09 25.74
N TYR A 12 -4.02 -12.81 26.55
CA TYR A 12 -5.11 -11.90 26.16
C TYR A 12 -4.59 -10.47 25.94
N LEU A 13 -3.75 -9.97 26.85
CA LEU A 13 -3.15 -8.64 26.73
C LEU A 13 -2.25 -8.54 25.49
N ALA A 14 -1.42 -9.56 25.22
CA ALA A 14 -0.57 -9.61 24.03
C ALA A 14 -1.39 -9.54 22.73
N LEU A 15 -2.47 -10.32 22.63
CA LEU A 15 -3.35 -10.29 21.45
C LEU A 15 -4.03 -8.93 21.27
N TYR A 16 -4.47 -8.30 22.36
CA TYR A 16 -5.06 -6.98 22.33
C TYR A 16 -4.07 -5.93 21.82
N LEU A 17 -2.81 -5.95 22.31
CA LEU A 17 -1.76 -5.04 21.90
C LEU A 17 -1.40 -5.22 20.42
N ILE A 18 -1.21 -6.46 19.95
CA ILE A 18 -0.96 -6.75 18.53
C ILE A 18 -2.11 -6.21 17.67
N SER A 19 -3.35 -6.47 18.08
CA SER A 19 -4.53 -5.98 17.37
C SER A 19 -4.62 -4.44 17.35
N ALA A 20 -4.20 -3.77 18.42
CA ALA A 20 -4.16 -2.31 18.48
C ALA A 20 -3.07 -1.72 17.56
N ILE A 21 -1.89 -2.34 17.52
CA ILE A 21 -0.80 -1.97 16.59
C ILE A 21 -1.24 -2.20 15.14
N ASP A 22 -1.92 -3.30 14.84
CA ASP A 22 -2.39 -3.56 13.46
C ASP A 22 -3.45 -2.55 13.02
N ARG A 23 -4.35 -2.11 13.93
CA ARG A 23 -5.35 -1.06 13.65
C ARG A 23 -4.74 0.33 13.45
N SER A 24 -3.57 0.62 14.02
CA SER A 24 -2.92 1.92 13.88
C SER A 24 -2.11 2.05 12.59
N LYS A 25 -1.79 0.94 11.92
CA LYS A 25 -1.09 0.98 10.64
C LYS A 25 -1.98 1.58 9.54
N SER A 26 -1.38 2.45 8.73
CA SER A 26 -2.03 3.07 7.59
C SER A 26 -1.52 2.47 6.27
N PRO A 27 -2.41 2.21 5.30
CA PRO A 27 -1.99 1.76 3.98
C PRO A 27 -1.22 2.85 3.22
N LEU A 28 -0.51 2.42 2.18
CA LEU A 28 0.15 3.30 1.21
C LEU A 28 -0.90 3.87 0.25
N ASN A 29 -1.08 5.18 0.28
CA ASN A 29 -1.90 5.88 -0.69
C ASN A 29 -1.24 5.73 -2.06
N THR A 30 -1.98 5.10 -2.98
CA THR A 30 -1.46 4.65 -4.26
C THR A 30 -2.26 5.25 -5.40
N ILE A 31 -1.57 5.83 -6.38
CA ILE A 31 -2.18 6.22 -7.66
C ILE A 31 -1.77 5.24 -8.75
N LEU A 32 -2.75 4.77 -9.51
CA LEU A 32 -2.52 3.98 -10.71
C LEU A 32 -2.60 4.87 -11.95
N ILE A 33 -1.57 4.86 -12.77
CA ILE A 33 -1.50 5.54 -14.06
C ILE A 33 -1.53 4.47 -15.16
N CYS A 34 -2.53 4.46 -16.04
CA CYS A 34 -2.61 3.43 -17.09
C CYS A 34 -3.27 3.94 -18.38
N HIS A 35 -2.94 3.33 -19.52
CA HIS A 35 -3.56 3.61 -20.82
C HIS A 35 -4.89 2.87 -21.03
N CYS A 36 -5.56 2.44 -19.96
CA CYS A 36 -6.67 1.52 -20.04
C CYS A 36 -8.02 2.24 -20.14
N SER A 37 -8.95 1.65 -20.90
CA SER A 37 -10.37 1.97 -20.78
C SER A 37 -10.89 1.61 -19.38
N ASP A 38 -11.98 2.25 -18.95
CA ASP A 38 -12.54 2.13 -17.60
C ASP A 38 -12.71 0.68 -17.10
N GLY A 39 -13.02 -0.27 -17.99
CA GLY A 39 -13.14 -1.68 -17.63
C GLY A 39 -11.83 -2.39 -17.32
N VAL A 40 -10.76 -2.11 -18.08
CA VAL A 40 -9.45 -2.76 -17.91
C VAL A 40 -8.69 -2.16 -16.72
N SER A 41 -8.83 -0.85 -16.51
CA SER A 41 -8.28 -0.20 -15.31
C SER A 41 -8.93 -0.74 -14.04
N ASN A 42 -10.25 -0.98 -14.04
CA ASN A 42 -10.95 -1.55 -12.88
C ASN A 42 -10.48 -2.98 -12.53
N LEU A 43 -10.23 -3.82 -13.53
CA LEU A 43 -9.69 -5.18 -13.30
C LEU A 43 -8.29 -5.15 -12.69
N LEU A 44 -7.41 -4.25 -13.16
CA LEU A 44 -6.08 -4.09 -12.60
C LEU A 44 -6.13 -3.54 -11.17
N VAL A 45 -7.00 -2.57 -10.91
CA VAL A 45 -7.25 -2.04 -9.55
C VAL A 45 -7.73 -3.14 -8.62
N GLN A 46 -8.71 -3.96 -9.04
CA GLN A 46 -9.21 -5.09 -8.25
C GLN A 46 -8.11 -6.11 -7.98
N LYS A 47 -7.32 -6.47 -8.99
CA LYS A 47 -6.23 -7.43 -8.84
C LYS A 47 -5.16 -6.91 -7.87
N LEU A 48 -4.74 -5.66 -8.01
CA LEU A 48 -3.78 -5.02 -7.09
C LEU A 48 -4.32 -4.97 -5.66
N SER A 49 -5.58 -4.59 -5.48
CA SER A 49 -6.22 -4.52 -4.16
C SER A 49 -6.39 -5.90 -3.52
N PHE A 50 -6.60 -6.94 -4.33
CA PHE A 50 -6.68 -8.32 -3.87
C PHE A 50 -5.31 -8.88 -3.46
N GLU A 51 -4.27 -8.61 -4.24
CA GLU A 51 -2.90 -9.11 -4.00
C GLU A 51 -2.20 -8.36 -2.85
N PHE A 52 -2.52 -7.09 -2.64
CA PHE A 52 -1.80 -6.21 -1.70
C PHE A 52 -2.77 -5.47 -0.77
N ASN A 53 -2.89 -5.92 0.47
CA ASN A 53 -3.69 -5.24 1.49
C ASN A 53 -3.01 -4.00 2.09
N GLN A 54 -1.70 -3.81 1.82
CA GLN A 54 -0.92 -2.68 2.32
C GLN A 54 -1.11 -1.40 1.49
N ILE A 55 -1.77 -1.49 0.33
CA ILE A 55 -1.99 -0.34 -0.54
C ILE A 55 -3.47 0.06 -0.51
N ASN A 56 -3.70 1.35 -0.69
CA ASN A 56 -5.01 1.94 -0.87
C ASN A 56 -4.99 2.70 -2.20
N ILE A 57 -5.64 2.17 -3.23
CA ILE A 57 -5.68 2.83 -4.54
C ILE A 57 -6.67 3.99 -4.47
N VAL A 58 -6.17 5.19 -4.22
CA VAL A 58 -6.99 6.41 -4.05
C VAL A 58 -7.50 6.93 -5.39
N LYS A 59 -6.77 6.66 -6.48
CA LYS A 59 -7.14 7.11 -7.82
C LYS A 59 -6.52 6.22 -8.89
N SER A 60 -7.27 6.03 -9.97
CA SER A 60 -6.76 5.52 -11.25
C SER A 60 -6.94 6.62 -12.29
N ILE A 61 -5.89 6.96 -13.03
CA ILE A 61 -5.89 8.04 -14.02
C ILE A 61 -5.25 7.60 -15.34
N PRO A 62 -5.66 8.19 -16.47
CA PRO A 62 -4.91 8.09 -17.71
C PRO A 62 -3.64 8.93 -17.68
N LEU A 63 -2.65 8.59 -18.51
CA LEU A 63 -1.40 9.36 -18.66
C LEU A 63 -1.63 10.84 -18.95
N SER A 64 -2.66 11.17 -19.74
CA SER A 64 -3.00 12.55 -20.11
C SER A 64 -3.45 13.41 -18.93
N SER A 65 -3.80 12.81 -17.79
CA SER A 65 -4.28 13.52 -16.60
C SER A 65 -3.20 13.77 -15.56
N ILE A 66 -1.94 13.39 -15.80
CA ILE A 66 -0.82 13.58 -14.85
C ILE A 66 -0.68 15.06 -14.48
N SER A 67 -0.64 15.96 -15.46
CA SER A 67 -0.45 17.41 -15.24
C SER A 67 -1.59 18.08 -14.45
N PHE A 68 -2.74 17.42 -14.32
CA PHE A 68 -3.91 17.94 -13.60
C PHE A 68 -4.22 17.14 -12.33
N THR A 69 -3.35 16.20 -11.95
CA THR A 69 -3.53 15.37 -10.76
C THR A 69 -2.62 15.86 -9.65
N ASN A 70 -3.18 15.99 -8.46
CA ASN A 70 -2.37 16.21 -7.27
C ASN A 70 -1.75 14.88 -6.80
N PHE A 71 -0.46 14.89 -6.53
CA PHE A 71 0.31 13.77 -5.99
C PHE A 71 0.78 14.02 -4.54
N ASP A 72 0.29 15.08 -3.89
CA ASP A 72 0.47 15.29 -2.46
C ASP A 72 -0.11 14.11 -1.66
N ASP A 73 0.58 13.71 -0.58
CA ASP A 73 0.20 12.59 0.30
C ASP A 73 0.05 11.22 -0.41
N VAL A 74 0.69 11.06 -1.57
CA VAL A 74 0.83 9.78 -2.28
C VAL A 74 2.15 9.13 -1.90
N ASP A 75 2.11 7.87 -1.46
CA ASP A 75 3.32 7.12 -1.11
C ASP A 75 3.85 6.31 -2.30
N LEU A 76 2.94 5.87 -3.19
CA LEU A 76 3.24 4.95 -4.29
C LEU A 76 2.51 5.33 -5.57
N ILE A 77 3.22 5.31 -6.70
CA ILE A 77 2.66 5.51 -8.03
C ILE A 77 2.97 4.26 -8.85
N LEU A 78 1.92 3.59 -9.32
CA LEU A 78 2.03 2.45 -10.22
C LEU A 78 1.70 2.92 -11.63
N THR A 79 2.51 2.57 -12.61
CA THR A 79 2.27 2.94 -14.02
C THR A 79 2.38 1.75 -14.95
N THR A 80 1.58 1.68 -16.01
CA THR A 80 1.73 0.66 -17.07
C THR A 80 2.54 1.14 -18.27
N ALA A 81 3.08 2.36 -18.20
CA ALA A 81 3.87 2.99 -19.24
C ALA A 81 4.98 3.84 -18.62
N PRO A 82 6.11 4.05 -19.33
CA PRO A 82 7.12 4.99 -18.89
C PRO A 82 6.51 6.39 -18.78
N VAL A 83 6.70 7.03 -17.64
CA VAL A 83 6.25 8.40 -17.34
C VAL A 83 7.39 9.13 -16.65
N ASP A 84 7.46 10.44 -16.87
CA ASP A 84 8.46 11.30 -16.27
C ASP A 84 7.78 12.62 -15.88
N PHE A 85 7.75 12.90 -14.58
CA PHE A 85 7.18 14.11 -13.99
C PHE A 85 7.71 14.27 -12.56
N GLU A 86 7.61 15.48 -12.01
CA GLU A 86 8.06 15.76 -10.65
C GLU A 86 7.12 15.12 -9.62
N HIS A 87 7.66 14.28 -8.75
CA HIS A 87 6.92 13.62 -7.68
C HIS A 87 7.82 13.28 -6.48
N ASN A 88 7.21 13.14 -5.30
CA ASN A 88 7.91 12.71 -4.08
C ASN A 88 7.66 11.23 -3.73
N ALA A 89 6.70 10.59 -4.41
CA ALA A 89 6.31 9.20 -4.19
C ALA A 89 7.26 8.20 -4.86
N GLU A 90 7.21 6.92 -4.46
CA GLU A 90 7.89 5.85 -5.19
C GLU A 90 7.16 5.59 -6.52
N LEU A 91 7.85 5.70 -7.66
CA LEU A 91 7.27 5.42 -8.98
C LEU A 91 7.71 4.06 -9.52
N ILE A 92 6.76 3.18 -9.83
CA ILE A 92 7.02 1.82 -10.29
C ILE A 92 6.25 1.51 -11.57
N ASN A 93 6.98 1.17 -12.63
CA ASN A 93 6.41 0.64 -13.86
C ASN A 93 6.06 -0.85 -13.70
N ILE A 94 4.86 -1.26 -14.11
CA ILE A 94 4.31 -2.62 -13.97
C ILE A 94 3.65 -3.07 -15.29
N ASN A 95 3.56 -4.38 -15.52
CA ASN A 95 2.74 -4.89 -16.62
C ASN A 95 1.25 -4.82 -16.26
N ALA A 96 0.39 -4.43 -17.22
CA ALA A 96 -1.07 -4.39 -17.03
C ALA A 96 -1.71 -5.73 -16.66
N LEU A 97 -1.07 -6.86 -17.01
CA LEU A 97 -1.50 -8.20 -16.62
C LEU A 97 -1.02 -8.62 -15.23
N LEU A 98 -0.15 -7.82 -14.59
CA LEU A 98 0.48 -8.07 -13.30
C LEU A 98 1.08 -9.49 -13.24
N SER A 99 2.22 -9.67 -13.89
CA SER A 99 2.90 -10.97 -13.98
C SER A 99 3.35 -11.47 -12.60
N LYS A 100 3.65 -12.76 -12.46
CA LYS A 100 4.21 -13.31 -11.20
C LYS A 100 5.49 -12.59 -10.76
N ASN A 101 6.31 -12.17 -11.73
CA ASN A 101 7.52 -11.41 -11.47
C ASN A 101 7.21 -10.00 -10.94
N ASP A 102 6.20 -9.34 -11.51
CA ASP A 102 5.72 -8.05 -10.98
C ASP A 102 5.21 -8.20 -9.56
N ILE A 103 4.42 -9.24 -9.27
CA ILE A 103 3.88 -9.48 -7.92
C ILE A 103 5.00 -9.67 -6.90
N SER A 104 6.01 -10.50 -7.23
CA SER A 104 7.16 -10.73 -6.35
C SER A 104 7.95 -9.45 -6.07
N ARG A 105 8.24 -8.68 -7.12
CA ARG A 105 8.96 -7.40 -7.00
C ARG A 105 8.17 -6.37 -6.20
N LEU A 106 6.90 -6.19 -6.53
CA LEU A 106 6.00 -5.26 -5.83
C LEU A 106 5.85 -5.65 -4.36
N SER A 107 5.72 -6.95 -4.04
CA SER A 107 5.62 -7.41 -2.64
C SER A 107 6.80 -6.93 -1.81
N THR A 108 8.02 -6.97 -2.35
CA THR A 108 9.22 -6.53 -1.64
C THR A 108 9.22 -5.01 -1.43
N ILE A 109 8.90 -4.24 -2.48
CA ILE A 109 8.90 -2.77 -2.42
C ILE A 109 7.77 -2.25 -1.52
N ILE A 110 6.55 -2.76 -1.71
CA ILE A 110 5.36 -2.39 -0.92
C ILE A 110 5.60 -2.71 0.56
N LYS A 111 6.17 -3.88 0.90
CA LYS A 111 6.49 -4.21 2.30
C LYS A 111 7.50 -3.23 2.91
N LYS A 112 8.53 -2.84 2.16
CA LYS A 112 9.51 -1.85 2.61
C LYS A 112 8.86 -0.50 2.88
N LEU A 113 8.15 0.05 1.89
CA LEU A 113 7.47 1.35 2.00
C LEU A 113 6.43 1.34 3.14
N TYR A 114 5.64 0.28 3.25
CA TYR A 114 4.63 0.14 4.29
C TYR A 114 5.25 0.08 5.69
N SER A 115 6.38 -0.61 5.84
CA SER A 115 7.15 -0.62 7.09
C SER A 115 7.69 0.77 7.40
N GLU A 116 8.28 1.46 6.42
CA GLU A 116 8.83 2.81 6.59
C GLU A 116 7.77 3.83 7.02
N LYS A 117 6.60 3.81 6.38
CA LYS A 117 5.45 4.67 6.75
C LYS A 117 4.96 4.41 8.17
N ASN A 118 4.96 3.14 8.60
CA ASN A 118 4.39 2.72 9.88
C ASN A 118 5.44 2.55 11.01
N LYS A 119 6.70 2.94 10.80
CA LYS A 119 7.79 2.83 11.80
C LYS A 119 7.58 3.67 13.06
N ILE A 120 6.69 4.67 13.05
CA ILE A 120 6.53 5.67 14.13
C ILE A 120 5.69 5.15 15.31
N LEU A 121 5.04 3.99 15.20
CA LEU A 121 4.11 3.48 16.23
C LEU A 121 4.77 2.57 17.30
N SER A 122 6.10 2.42 17.28
CA SER A 122 6.83 1.53 18.20
C SER A 122 7.53 2.24 19.38
N TYR A 123 7.42 3.56 19.51
CA TYR A 123 8.00 4.32 20.63
C TYR A 123 7.10 5.49 21.03
N LYS A 124 6.15 5.24 21.93
CA LYS A 124 5.75 6.21 22.96
C LYS A 124 5.04 5.53 24.12
#